data_AF-A0A0S3UB17-F1
#
_entry.id   AF-A0A0S3UB17-F1
#
_cell.length_a   1.000
_cell.length_b   1.000
_cell.length_c   1.000
_cell.angle_alpha   90.00
_cell.angle_beta   90.00
_cell.angle_gamma   90.00
#
_symmetry.space_group_name_H-M   'P 1'
#
loop_
_entity.id
_entity.type
_entity.pdbx_description
1 polymer ?
#
loop_
_entity_poly.entity_id
_entity_poly.type
_entity_poly.pdbx_seq_one_letter_code
_entity_poly.pdbx_strand_id
1 'polypeptide(L)'
;MSHLKTPVQTDIWLPATWEEFVQASDKGDKRLLYETLGVREYWIVNVQKMSVLAFAIANQGSYKITQSQVLAGLEISVLEEAFRLSREMNHGKVSTWLLKQFQSS
;
A
#
# COMPACT_ATOMS: atom_id res chain seq x y z
N MET A 1 15.68 -35.71 -42.86
CA MET A 1 15.06 -35.67 -41.52
C MET A 1 15.25 -34.26 -40.98
N SER A 2 14.21 -33.44 -40.99
CA SER A 2 14.28 -32.05 -40.52
C SER A 2 14.07 -32.00 -39.01
N HIS A 3 15.07 -31.50 -38.28
CA HIS A 3 14.96 -31.22 -36.86
C HIS A 3 14.18 -29.92 -36.67
N LEU A 4 12.91 -30.01 -36.31
CA LEU A 4 12.12 -28.86 -35.86
C LEU A 4 12.56 -28.51 -34.43
N LYS A 5 13.35 -27.46 -34.27
CA LYS A 5 13.58 -26.85 -32.95
C LYS A 5 12.34 -26.05 -32.58
N THR A 6 11.60 -26.54 -31.59
CA THR A 6 10.52 -25.76 -30.96
C THR A 6 11.15 -24.55 -30.25
N PRO A 7 10.80 -23.31 -30.60
CA PRO A 7 11.29 -22.14 -29.89
C PRO A 7 10.74 -22.16 -28.45
N VAL A 8 11.60 -21.91 -27.47
CA VAL A 8 11.18 -21.71 -26.07
C VAL A 8 10.44 -20.38 -26.01
N GLN A 9 9.19 -20.39 -25.59
CA GLN A 9 8.36 -19.20 -25.49
C GLN A 9 8.80 -18.39 -24.26
N THR A 10 9.59 -17.33 -24.47
CA THR A 10 10.25 -16.57 -23.40
C THR A 10 9.41 -15.43 -22.82
N ASP A 11 8.31 -15.04 -23.48
CA ASP A 11 7.54 -13.85 -23.12
C ASP A 11 6.10 -14.18 -22.70
N ILE A 12 5.96 -15.01 -21.65
CA ILE A 12 4.65 -15.23 -21.03
C ILE A 12 4.47 -14.21 -19.91
N TRP A 13 3.79 -13.10 -20.24
CA TRP A 13 3.30 -12.15 -19.26
C TRP A 13 2.11 -12.78 -18.53
N LEU A 14 2.36 -13.34 -17.34
CA LEU A 14 1.27 -13.72 -16.44
C LEU A 14 0.66 -12.43 -15.88
N PRO A 15 -0.67 -12.23 -15.97
CA PRO A 15 -1.32 -11.13 -15.30
C PRO A 15 -1.18 -11.33 -13.79
N ALA A 16 -0.34 -10.53 -13.14
CA ALA A 16 -0.28 -10.45 -11.69
C ALA A 16 -1.38 -9.51 -11.21
N THR A 17 -2.09 -9.89 -10.15
CA THR A 17 -2.97 -8.98 -9.42
C THR A 17 -2.16 -7.86 -8.76
N TRP A 18 -2.81 -6.75 -8.43
CA TRP A 18 -2.18 -5.67 -7.66
C TRP A 18 -1.64 -6.17 -6.32
N GLU A 19 -2.37 -7.09 -5.69
CA GLU A 19 -1.97 -7.74 -4.46
C GLU A 19 -0.69 -8.54 -4.66
N GLU A 20 -0.58 -9.36 -5.71
CA GLU A 20 0.64 -10.10 -6.05
C GLU A 20 1.80 -9.17 -6.44
N PHE A 21 1.54 -8.08 -7.16
CA PHE A 21 2.55 -7.09 -7.51
C PHE A 21 3.11 -6.41 -6.26
N VAL A 22 2.27 -5.95 -5.34
CA VAL A 22 2.71 -5.36 -4.07
C VAL A 22 3.49 -6.39 -3.25
N GLN A 23 3.06 -7.66 -3.27
CA GLN A 23 3.77 -8.74 -2.59
C GLN A 23 5.14 -9.01 -3.20
N ALA A 24 5.31 -8.93 -4.52
CA ALA A 24 6.58 -9.20 -5.17
C ALA A 24 7.53 -7.98 -5.18
N SER A 25 7.00 -6.78 -5.42
CA SER A 25 7.81 -5.57 -5.66
C SER A 25 8.02 -4.69 -4.43
N ASP A 26 7.03 -4.60 -3.54
CA ASP A 26 7.11 -3.77 -2.35
C ASP A 26 7.50 -4.57 -1.10
N LYS A 27 7.50 -5.92 -1.12
CA LYS A 27 7.98 -6.75 0.02
C LYS A 27 9.43 -7.23 -0.06
N GLY A 28 10.07 -7.23 -1.22
CA GLY A 28 11.47 -7.67 -1.35
C GLY A 28 12.44 -6.58 -0.92
N ASP A 29 12.86 -5.75 -1.87
CA ASP A 29 14.00 -4.85 -1.67
C ASP A 29 13.64 -3.53 -0.97
N LYS A 30 12.47 -2.95 -1.29
CA LYS A 30 12.04 -1.67 -0.71
C LYS A 30 11.69 -1.82 0.78
N ARG A 31 11.04 -2.91 1.16
CA ARG A 31 10.69 -3.18 2.56
C ARG A 31 11.93 -3.34 3.41
N LEU A 32 12.91 -4.11 2.94
CA LEU A 32 14.19 -4.27 3.63
C LEU A 32 14.96 -2.94 3.75
N LEU A 33 14.89 -2.09 2.73
CA LEU A 33 15.43 -0.73 2.78
C LEU A 33 14.76 0.12 3.86
N TYR A 34 13.42 0.17 3.91
CA TYR A 34 12.70 0.95 4.92
C TYR A 34 12.89 0.41 6.35
N GLU A 35 13.07 -0.91 6.50
CA GLU A 35 13.48 -1.54 7.75
C GLU A 35 14.88 -1.08 8.19
N THR A 36 15.84 -1.05 7.26
CA THR A 36 17.20 -0.56 7.54
C THR A 36 17.24 0.93 7.89
N LEU A 37 16.37 1.73 7.26
CA LEU A 37 16.25 3.17 7.51
C LEU A 37 15.54 3.50 8.84
N GLY A 38 15.03 2.50 9.58
CA GLY A 38 14.36 2.71 10.86
C GLY A 38 13.03 3.45 10.74
N VAL A 39 12.36 3.35 9.59
CA VAL A 39 11.01 3.91 9.42
C VAL A 39 10.06 3.13 10.32
N ARG A 40 9.24 3.83 11.12
CA ARG A 40 8.32 3.16 12.06
C ARG A 40 7.10 2.54 11.38
N GLU A 41 6.61 3.16 10.31
CA GLU A 41 5.48 2.69 9.52
C GLU A 41 5.67 2.92 8.02
N TYR A 42 5.23 1.96 7.22
CA TYR A 42 5.24 2.03 5.77
C TYR A 42 3.85 1.73 5.21
N TRP A 43 3.28 2.67 4.46
CA TRP A 43 1.93 2.56 3.93
C TRP A 43 1.96 2.56 2.40
N ILE A 44 1.20 1.63 1.82
CA ILE A 44 1.05 1.45 0.39
C ILE A 44 -0.39 1.82 0.04
N VAL A 45 -0.55 2.81 -0.84
CA VAL A 45 -1.88 3.30 -1.26
C VAL A 45 -2.22 2.77 -2.64
N ASN A 46 -3.30 2.00 -2.74
CA ASN A 46 -3.89 1.65 -4.02
C ASN A 46 -4.85 2.77 -4.46
N VAL A 47 -4.37 3.67 -5.30
CA VAL A 47 -5.14 4.83 -5.79
C VAL A 47 -6.32 4.45 -6.70
N GLN A 48 -6.34 3.24 -7.27
CA GLN A 48 -7.44 2.77 -8.11
C GLN A 48 -8.61 2.29 -7.25
N LYS A 49 -8.32 1.43 -6.26
CA LYS A 49 -9.30 0.84 -5.33
C LYS A 49 -9.60 1.72 -4.11
N MET A 50 -8.84 2.80 -3.89
CA MET A 50 -8.87 3.64 -2.69
C MET A 50 -8.66 2.85 -1.40
N SER A 51 -7.74 1.89 -1.43
CA SER A 51 -7.38 1.08 -0.26
C SER A 51 -5.95 1.34 0.19
N VAL A 52 -5.68 1.08 1.47
CA VAL A 52 -4.38 1.28 2.10
C VAL A 52 -3.92 0.01 2.78
N LEU A 53 -2.69 -0.41 2.47
CA LEU A 53 -1.98 -1.43 3.23
C LEU A 53 -0.93 -0.75 4.10
N ALA A 54 -1.16 -0.74 5.41
CA ALA A 54 -0.23 -0.18 6.38
C ALA A 54 0.56 -1.29 7.08
N PHE A 55 1.85 -1.08 7.26
CA PHE A 55 2.74 -1.95 8.02
C PHE A 55 3.46 -1.17 9.11
N ALA A 56 3.49 -1.70 10.33
CA ALA A 56 4.45 -1.29 11.34
C ALA A 56 5.74 -2.09 11.17
N ILE A 57 6.88 -1.43 11.36
CA ILE A 57 8.21 -2.04 11.33
C ILE A 57 8.74 -2.12 12.75
N ALA A 58 9.10 -3.33 13.18
CA ALA A 58 9.67 -3.59 14.50
C ALA A 58 10.54 -4.84 14.47
N ASN A 59 11.61 -4.86 15.26
CA ASN A 59 12.44 -6.04 15.51
C ASN A 59 12.94 -6.75 14.22
N GLN A 60 13.43 -5.98 13.24
CA GLN A 60 13.91 -6.51 11.94
C GLN A 60 12.84 -7.24 11.12
N GLY A 61 11.58 -6.89 11.35
CA GLY A 61 10.46 -7.36 10.56
C GLY A 61 9.34 -6.35 10.57
N SER A 62 8.19 -6.77 10.06
CA SER A 62 7.07 -5.86 9.90
C SER A 62 5.75 -6.62 9.79
N TYR A 63 4.69 -6.02 10.32
CA TYR A 63 3.37 -6.63 10.39
C TYR A 63 2.30 -5.64 9.94
N LYS A 64 1.20 -6.16 9.40
CA LYS A 64 0.09 -5.33 8.93
C LYS A 64 -0.62 -4.69 10.13
N ILE A 65 -0.97 -3.42 10.00
CA ILE A 65 -1.73 -2.66 11.00
C ILE A 65 -3.01 -2.10 10.41
N THR A 66 -4.02 -1.91 11.25
CA THR A 66 -5.28 -1.22 10.91
C THR A 66 -5.38 0.16 11.54
N GLN A 67 -4.54 0.45 12.53
CA GLN A 67 -4.43 1.72 13.21
C GLN A 67 -2.96 2.16 13.26
N SER A 68 -2.69 3.44 13.03
CA SER A 68 -1.36 4.00 13.12
C SER A 68 -0.85 3.99 14.57
N GLN A 69 0.40 3.58 14.72
CA GLN A 69 1.22 3.63 15.93
C GLN A 69 2.05 4.93 16.00
N VAL A 70 2.22 5.65 14.87
CA VAL A 70 2.92 6.94 14.80
C VAL A 70 1.98 8.14 14.85
N LEU A 71 0.72 7.97 14.45
CA LEU A 71 -0.33 8.98 14.55
C LEU A 71 -1.44 8.44 15.45
N ALA A 72 -1.43 8.86 16.72
CA ALA A 72 -2.38 8.39 17.72
C ALA A 72 -3.83 8.65 17.29
N GLY A 73 -4.69 7.64 17.43
CA GLY A 73 -6.12 7.71 17.08
C GLY A 73 -6.43 7.59 15.58
N LEU A 74 -5.43 7.50 14.70
CA LEU A 74 -5.66 7.37 13.26
C LEU A 74 -5.90 5.91 12.85
N GLU A 75 -7.17 5.56 12.64
CA GLU A 75 -7.55 4.36 11.91
C GLU A 75 -7.24 4.51 10.41
N ILE A 76 -6.66 3.48 9.80
CA ILE A 76 -6.28 3.49 8.38
C ILE A 76 -7.53 3.59 7.47
N SER A 77 -8.67 3.06 7.91
CA SER A 77 -9.95 3.20 7.22
C SER A 77 -10.41 4.66 7.06
N VAL A 78 -9.99 5.56 7.95
CA VAL A 78 -10.29 7.01 7.82
C VAL A 78 -9.58 7.60 6.60
N LEU A 79 -8.39 7.09 6.26
CA LEU A 79 -7.66 7.52 5.06
C LEU A 79 -8.31 6.99 3.78
N GLU A 80 -8.75 5.74 3.80
CA GLU A 80 -9.51 5.15 2.68
C GLU A 80 -10.78 5.97 2.40
N GLU A 81 -11.48 6.37 3.46
CA GLU A 81 -12.65 7.25 3.35
C GLU A 81 -12.28 8.63 2.82
N ALA A 82 -11.21 9.25 3.33
CA ALA A 82 -10.73 10.53 2.84
C ALA A 82 -10.40 10.49 1.33
N PHE A 83 -9.78 9.39 0.86
CA PHE A 83 -9.50 9.17 -0.55
C PHE A 83 -10.78 9.01 -1.37
N ARG A 84 -11.79 8.30 -0.86
CA ARG A 84 -13.10 8.21 -1.51
C ARG A 84 -13.74 9.59 -1.64
N LEU A 85 -13.81 10.36 -0.56
CA LEU A 85 -14.38 11.72 -0.56
C LEU A 85 -13.62 12.65 -1.51
N SER A 86 -12.31 12.50 -1.67
CA SER A 86 -11.52 13.32 -2.60
C SER A 86 -11.92 13.17 -4.07
N ARG A 87 -12.63 12.10 -4.44
CA ARG A 87 -13.21 11.94 -5.79
C ARG A 87 -14.51 12.71 -5.99
N GLU A 88 -15.19 13.10 -4.91
CA GLU A 88 -16.52 13.70 -4.93
C GLU A 88 -16.51 15.19 -4.56
N MET A 89 -15.56 15.59 -3.71
CA MET A 89 -15.46 16.95 -3.19
C MET A 89 -14.05 17.53 -3.35
N ASN A 90 -13.98 18.86 -3.39
CA ASN A 90 -12.71 19.55 -3.46
C ASN A 90 -11.84 19.33 -2.20
N HIS A 91 -10.54 19.53 -2.35
CA HIS A 91 -9.55 19.26 -1.31
C HIS A 91 -9.78 20.00 0.02
N GLY A 92 -10.35 21.22 -0.02
CA GLY A 92 -10.66 22.00 1.19
C GLY A 92 -11.75 21.35 2.04
N LYS A 93 -12.81 20.82 1.41
CA LYS A 93 -13.88 20.10 2.10
C LYS A 93 -13.39 18.78 2.71
N VAL A 94 -12.57 18.02 1.98
CA VAL A 94 -11.98 16.77 2.50
C VAL A 94 -11.08 17.05 3.70
N SER A 95 -10.23 18.08 3.62
CA SER A 95 -9.33 18.46 4.70
C SER A 95 -10.11 18.86 5.96
N THR A 96 -11.18 19.64 5.79
CA THR A 96 -12.07 20.02 6.90
C THR A 96 -12.75 18.80 7.51
N TRP A 97 -13.20 17.86 6.70
CA TRP A 97 -13.80 16.61 7.18
C TRP A 97 -12.80 15.75 7.95
N LEU A 98 -11.56 15.62 7.44
CA LEU A 98 -10.51 14.81 8.06
C LEU A 98 -10.13 15.36 9.44
N LEU A 99 -9.99 16.69 9.56
CA LEU A 99 -9.71 17.33 10.86
C LEU A 99 -10.80 17.07 11.89
N LYS A 100 -12.07 16.95 11.49
CA LYS A 100 -13.16 16.59 12.42
C LYS A 100 -13.02 15.17 12.96
N GLN A 101 -12.52 14.22 12.15
CA GLN A 101 -12.29 12.85 12.61
C GLN A 101 -11.24 12.83 13.74
N PHE A 102 -10.18 13.62 13.60
CA PHE A 102 -9.11 13.71 14.62
C PHE A 102 -9.50 14.46 15.88
N GLN A 103 -10.53 15.30 15.83
CA GLN A 103 -11.07 15.99 17.01
C GLN A 103 -12.03 15.10 17.83
N SER A 104 -12.54 14.02 17.23
CA SER A 104 -13.53 13.14 17.84
C SER A 104 -12.91 11.84 18.40
N SER A 105 -11.57 11.77 18.41
CA SER A 105 -10.77 10.59 18.80
C SER A 105 -10.10 10.79 20.15
#